data_AF-A0A379RXN6-F1
#
_entry.id   AF-A0A379RXN6-F1
#
_cell.length_a   1.000
_cell.length_b   1.000
_cell.length_c   1.000
_cell.angle_alpha   90.00
_cell.angle_beta   90.00
_cell.angle_gamma   90.00
#
_symmetry.space_group_name_H-M   'P 1'
#
loop_
_entity.id
_entity.type
_entity.pdbx_description
1 polymer ?
#
loop_
_entity_poly.entity_id
_entity_poly.type
_entity_poly.pdbx_seq_one_letter_code
_entity_poly.pdbx_strand_id
1 'polypeptide(L)'
;MKNKDTLHVSRRRFLAQLGGLTVAGMLGPSLLTPRSARAADAAAPGAATKEGILTGSHWGAIRATVVDGRFVAAKPFEQDKYPSKMIAGLPDHVHNAARIRYPMVRVDWMRKGHQSDTSQRGDNRFVRVSWDEALDLFYQELERVQKTYGPSALLTASGWQSTGMFHNASGMLARAIALHGNSVSTGGRLFDRRGASDSAARGRFNGSV
;
A
#
# COMPACT_ATOMS: atom_id res chain seq x y z
N MET A 1 30.34 -51.11 -37.27
CA MET A 1 30.44 -49.75 -37.86
C MET A 1 29.05 -49.13 -37.90
N LYS A 2 28.77 -48.11 -37.08
CA LYS A 2 27.62 -47.21 -37.23
C LYS A 2 28.09 -45.80 -36.87
N ASN A 3 28.11 -44.92 -37.88
CA ASN A 3 28.62 -43.56 -37.82
C ASN A 3 27.72 -42.68 -36.93
N LYS A 4 28.33 -41.76 -36.17
CA LYS A 4 27.63 -40.67 -35.49
C LYS A 4 27.61 -39.46 -36.42
N ASP A 5 26.43 -39.06 -36.89
CA ASP A 5 26.27 -37.85 -37.70
C ASP A 5 26.28 -36.62 -36.78
N THR A 6 27.38 -35.87 -36.78
CA THR A 6 27.49 -34.58 -36.11
C THR A 6 26.86 -33.48 -36.97
N LEU A 7 25.76 -32.90 -36.49
CA LEU A 7 25.07 -31.77 -37.14
C LEU A 7 25.96 -30.51 -37.11
N HIS A 8 26.57 -30.19 -38.24
CA HIS A 8 27.39 -28.98 -38.39
C HIS A 8 26.52 -27.77 -38.78
N VAL A 9 26.06 -27.01 -37.78
CA VAL A 9 25.30 -25.76 -37.99
C VAL A 9 26.26 -24.62 -38.32
N SER A 10 26.27 -24.21 -39.59
CA SER A 10 27.06 -23.06 -40.05
C SER A 10 26.42 -21.74 -39.61
N ARG A 11 27.24 -20.83 -39.04
CA ARG A 11 26.84 -19.47 -38.60
C ARG A 11 26.07 -18.69 -39.68
N ARG A 12 26.40 -18.92 -40.96
CA ARG A 12 25.73 -18.27 -42.10
C ARG A 12 24.30 -18.79 -42.29
N ARG A 13 24.05 -20.07 -42.02
CA ARG A 13 22.70 -20.67 -42.08
C ARG A 13 21.83 -20.22 -40.91
N PHE A 14 22.42 -20.07 -39.73
CA PHE A 14 21.74 -19.53 -38.55
C PHE A 14 21.32 -18.06 -38.75
N LEU A 15 22.20 -17.20 -39.26
CA LEU A 15 21.86 -15.80 -39.54
C LEU A 15 20.83 -15.65 -40.67
N ALA A 16 20.89 -16.52 -41.70
CA ALA A 16 19.86 -16.54 -42.74
C ALA A 16 18.48 -16.97 -42.22
N GLN A 17 18.43 -17.92 -41.28
CA GLN A 17 17.19 -18.33 -40.61
C GLN A 17 16.65 -17.24 -39.67
N LEU A 18 17.53 -16.52 -38.97
CA LEU A 18 17.14 -15.37 -38.14
C LEU A 18 16.55 -14.22 -38.97
N GLY A 19 17.12 -13.95 -40.14
CA GLY A 19 16.62 -12.93 -41.07
C GLY A 19 15.26 -13.25 -41.68
N GLY A 20 14.86 -14.53 -41.74
CA GLY A 20 13.51 -14.94 -42.18
C GLY A 20 12.43 -14.75 -41.13
N LEU A 21 12.78 -14.77 -39.83
CA LEU A 21 11.83 -14.65 -38.72
C LEU A 21 11.38 -13.20 -38.46
N THR A 22 12.15 -12.19 -38.90
CA THR A 22 11.78 -10.78 -38.72
C THR A 22 10.59 -10.37 -39.59
N VAL A 23 10.40 -10.98 -40.76
CA VAL A 23 9.28 -10.64 -41.67
C VAL A 23 7.94 -11.18 -41.14
N ALA A 24 7.93 -12.32 -40.43
CA ALA A 24 6.71 -12.87 -39.85
C ALA A 24 6.21 -12.07 -38.60
N GLY A 25 7.12 -11.41 -37.87
CA GLY A 25 6.76 -10.61 -36.70
C GLY A 25 6.10 -9.25 -37.04
N MET A 26 6.28 -8.74 -38.26
CA MET A 26 5.74 -7.43 -38.68
C MET A 26 4.27 -7.48 -39.15
N LEU A 27 3.72 -8.68 -39.40
CA LEU A 27 2.32 -8.89 -39.81
C LEU A 27 1.42 -9.40 -38.68
N GLY A 28 1.98 -9.65 -37.49
CA GLY A 28 1.19 -9.94 -36.30
C GLY A 28 0.59 -8.65 -35.70
N PRO A 29 -0.58 -8.69 -35.06
CA PRO A 29 -1.13 -7.53 -34.38
C PRO A 29 -0.10 -7.05 -33.35
N SER A 30 0.33 -5.80 -33.51
CA SER A 30 1.35 -5.20 -32.66
C SER A 30 0.87 -5.24 -31.20
N LEU A 31 1.63 -5.87 -30.31
CA LEU A 31 1.35 -5.86 -28.86
C LEU A 31 1.45 -4.44 -28.27
N LEU A 32 2.04 -3.51 -29.01
CA LEU A 32 2.16 -2.09 -28.70
C LEU A 32 1.07 -1.23 -29.34
N THR A 33 0.04 -1.84 -29.94
CA THR A 33 -1.12 -1.06 -30.38
C THR A 33 -1.73 -0.41 -29.12
N PRO A 34 -1.73 0.92 -28.99
CA PRO A 34 -2.39 1.55 -27.86
C PRO A 34 -3.86 1.14 -27.94
N ARG A 35 -4.33 0.38 -26.94
CA ARG A 35 -5.76 0.19 -26.74
C ARG A 35 -6.33 1.59 -26.61
N SER A 36 -7.11 2.01 -27.61
CA SER A 36 -7.94 3.20 -27.50
C SER A 36 -8.70 3.08 -26.18
N ALA A 37 -8.31 3.90 -25.20
CA ALA A 37 -9.01 3.99 -23.94
C ALA A 37 -10.46 4.30 -24.30
N ARG A 38 -11.39 3.40 -23.96
CA ARG A 38 -12.81 3.74 -23.97
C ARG A 38 -13.04 4.74 -22.86
N ALA A 39 -12.74 5.99 -23.11
CA ALA A 39 -13.33 7.12 -22.42
C ALA A 39 -14.75 7.33 -22.96
N ALA A 40 -15.55 6.27 -22.97
CA ALA A 40 -16.98 6.30 -23.27
C ALA A 40 -17.70 5.93 -21.98
N ASP A 41 -17.48 6.75 -20.95
CA ASP A 41 -18.30 6.86 -19.74
C ASP A 41 -18.02 8.21 -19.03
N ALA A 42 -17.58 9.23 -19.77
CA ALA A 42 -17.80 10.61 -19.35
C ALA A 42 -19.26 10.94 -19.68
N ALA A 43 -20.19 10.25 -19.00
CA ALA A 43 -21.59 10.56 -19.04
C ALA A 43 -21.78 12.01 -18.59
N ALA A 44 -22.69 12.69 -19.28
CA ALA A 44 -23.26 13.98 -18.92
C ALA A 44 -23.56 14.11 -17.41
N PRO A 45 -23.65 15.34 -16.86
CA PRO A 45 -23.99 15.57 -15.46
C PRO A 45 -25.46 15.16 -15.20
N GLY A 46 -25.65 13.86 -15.04
CA GLY A 46 -26.87 13.18 -14.63
C GLY A 46 -26.44 12.03 -13.72
N ALA A 47 -27.24 11.75 -12.71
CA ALA A 47 -26.82 10.92 -11.59
C ALA A 47 -26.31 9.53 -12.01
N ALA A 48 -24.99 9.35 -12.04
CA ALA A 48 -24.37 8.14 -12.57
C ALA A 48 -24.34 7.07 -11.47
N THR A 49 -25.33 6.19 -11.49
CA THR A 49 -25.38 5.01 -10.61
C THR A 49 -24.46 3.93 -11.17
N LYS A 50 -23.47 3.51 -10.39
CA LYS A 50 -22.60 2.37 -10.64
C LYS A 50 -22.93 1.27 -9.64
N GLU A 51 -23.57 0.21 -10.10
CA GLU A 51 -23.90 -0.94 -9.26
C GLU A 51 -22.94 -2.11 -9.49
N GLY A 52 -22.88 -3.02 -8.52
CA GLY A 52 -22.21 -4.32 -8.69
C GLY A 52 -20.68 -4.30 -8.64
N ILE A 53 -20.07 -3.19 -8.21
CA ILE A 53 -18.60 -3.06 -8.11
C ILE A 53 -18.09 -4.10 -7.11
N LEU A 54 -17.31 -5.07 -7.59
CA LEU A 54 -16.75 -6.12 -6.74
C LEU A 54 -15.56 -5.58 -5.94
N THR A 55 -15.63 -5.69 -4.62
CA THR A 55 -14.51 -5.38 -3.73
C THR A 55 -14.52 -6.29 -2.51
N GLY A 56 -13.46 -6.23 -1.69
CA GLY A 56 -13.29 -7.08 -0.52
C GLY A 56 -12.95 -6.29 0.74
N SER A 57 -13.31 -6.84 1.89
CA SER A 57 -12.99 -6.30 3.21
C SER A 57 -12.75 -7.44 4.20
N HIS A 58 -12.37 -7.14 5.44
CA HIS A 58 -12.31 -8.15 6.51
C HIS A 58 -13.65 -8.82 6.79
N TRP A 59 -14.76 -8.19 6.41
CA TRP A 59 -16.11 -8.72 6.58
C TRP A 59 -16.62 -9.54 5.40
N GLY A 60 -15.77 -9.76 4.39
CA GLY A 60 -16.08 -10.55 3.20
C GLY A 60 -16.01 -9.77 1.89
N ALA A 61 -16.31 -10.47 0.79
CA ALA A 61 -16.47 -9.88 -0.54
C ALA A 61 -17.85 -9.23 -0.68
N ILE A 62 -17.90 -8.09 -1.36
CA ILE A 62 -19.12 -7.28 -1.48
C ILE A 62 -19.30 -6.74 -2.90
N ARG A 63 -20.56 -6.50 -3.26
CA ARG A 63 -21.00 -5.67 -4.39
C ARG A 63 -21.33 -4.27 -3.87
N ALA A 64 -20.50 -3.29 -4.21
CA ALA A 64 -20.74 -1.91 -3.86
C ALA A 64 -21.66 -1.24 -4.88
N THR A 65 -22.55 -0.39 -4.38
CA THR A 65 -23.40 0.52 -5.17
C THR A 65 -22.99 1.95 -4.88
N VAL A 66 -22.67 2.69 -5.93
CA VAL A 66 -22.23 4.07 -5.89
C VAL A 66 -23.22 4.91 -6.68
N VAL A 67 -23.79 5.93 -6.04
CA VAL A 67 -24.71 6.89 -6.66
C VAL A 67 -24.07 8.26 -6.52
N ASP A 68 -23.95 9.02 -7.62
CA ASP A 68 -23.37 10.37 -7.61
C ASP A 68 -21.96 10.44 -7.01
N GLY A 69 -21.16 9.39 -7.25
CA GLY A 69 -19.81 9.28 -6.70
C GLY A 69 -19.76 8.97 -5.19
N ARG A 70 -20.90 8.77 -4.54
CA ARG A 70 -21.00 8.40 -3.13
C ARG A 70 -21.30 6.91 -2.98
N PHE A 71 -20.60 6.25 -2.07
CA PHE A 71 -20.85 4.86 -1.72
C PHE A 71 -22.07 4.77 -0.81
N VAL A 72 -23.16 4.17 -1.30
CA VAL A 72 -24.46 4.20 -0.62
C VAL A 72 -24.90 2.84 -0.08
N ALA A 73 -24.49 1.74 -0.70
CA ALA A 73 -24.91 0.41 -0.27
C ALA A 73 -23.86 -0.66 -0.58
N ALA A 74 -23.77 -1.65 0.30
CA ALA A 74 -22.96 -2.85 0.12
C ALA A 74 -23.85 -4.08 0.20
N LYS A 75 -23.87 -4.89 -0.86
CA LYS A 75 -24.53 -6.20 -0.86
C LYS A 75 -23.47 -7.30 -0.69
N PRO A 76 -23.73 -8.37 0.07
CA PRO A 76 -22.80 -9.49 0.13
C PRO A 76 -22.59 -10.12 -1.24
N PHE A 77 -21.41 -10.71 -1.45
CA PHE A 77 -21.11 -11.45 -2.66
C PHE A 77 -22.03 -12.67 -2.82
N GLU A 78 -22.49 -12.94 -4.04
CA GLU A 78 -23.58 -13.88 -4.31
C GLU A 78 -23.23 -15.34 -3.95
N GLN A 79 -21.94 -15.67 -3.92
CA GLN A 79 -21.46 -17.02 -3.59
C GLN A 79 -21.18 -17.22 -2.10
N ASP A 80 -21.27 -16.18 -1.28
CA ASP A 80 -21.11 -16.28 0.16
C ASP A 80 -22.38 -16.84 0.80
N LYS A 81 -22.30 -18.06 1.36
CA LYS A 81 -23.44 -18.76 1.97
C LYS A 81 -23.84 -18.19 3.32
N TYR A 82 -22.92 -17.53 4.04
CA TYR A 82 -23.13 -17.06 5.40
C TYR A 82 -22.56 -15.66 5.59
N PRO A 83 -23.12 -14.65 4.90
CA PRO A 83 -22.54 -13.32 4.89
C PRO A 83 -22.68 -12.61 6.24
N SER A 84 -21.69 -11.77 6.57
CA SER A 84 -21.71 -10.99 7.79
C SER A 84 -22.77 -9.87 7.72
N LYS A 85 -23.56 -9.74 8.79
CA LYS A 85 -24.51 -8.62 8.96
C LYS A 85 -23.81 -7.25 9.00
N MET A 86 -22.52 -7.21 9.35
CA MET A 86 -21.73 -5.98 9.42
C MET A 86 -21.50 -5.30 8.06
N ILE A 87 -21.67 -6.04 6.95
CA ILE A 87 -21.52 -5.49 5.59
C ILE A 87 -22.44 -4.28 5.36
N ALA A 88 -23.63 -4.27 5.97
CA ALA A 88 -24.58 -3.16 5.86
C ALA A 88 -24.02 -1.83 6.41
N GLY A 89 -23.07 -1.86 7.36
CA GLY A 89 -22.46 -0.67 7.95
C GLY A 89 -21.26 -0.10 7.18
N LEU A 90 -20.85 -0.74 6.07
CA LEU A 90 -19.68 -0.28 5.31
C LEU A 90 -19.82 1.14 4.71
N PRO A 91 -20.98 1.56 4.17
CA PRO A 91 -21.16 2.95 3.73
C PRO A 91 -20.96 3.97 4.87
N ASP A 92 -21.51 3.68 6.05
CA ASP A 92 -21.36 4.54 7.23
C ASP A 92 -19.91 4.58 7.73
N HIS A 93 -19.17 3.48 7.59
CA HIS A 93 -17.74 3.47 7.90
C HIS A 93 -16.95 4.50 7.08
N VAL A 94 -17.33 4.73 5.81
CA VAL A 94 -16.67 5.71 4.94
C VAL A 94 -17.12 7.14 5.24
N HIS A 95 -18.40 7.34 5.56
CA HIS A 95 -19.06 8.66 5.53
C HIS A 95 -19.56 9.19 6.88
N ASN A 96 -19.30 8.52 8.00
CA ASN A 96 -19.74 8.99 9.32
C ASN A 96 -19.11 10.34 9.74
N ALA A 97 -19.72 10.96 10.75
CA ALA A 97 -19.30 12.25 11.30
C ALA A 97 -17.91 12.24 11.95
N ALA A 98 -17.42 11.07 12.37
CA ALA A 98 -16.09 10.90 12.98
C ALA A 98 -14.96 10.77 11.93
N ARG A 99 -15.27 10.87 10.63
CA ARG A 99 -14.28 10.80 9.56
C ARG A 99 -13.27 11.95 9.68
N ILE A 100 -11.99 11.61 9.78
CA ILE A 100 -10.89 12.59 9.76
C ILE A 100 -10.82 13.21 8.36
N ARG A 101 -11.02 14.54 8.29
CA ARG A 101 -11.11 15.30 7.03
C ARG A 101 -9.81 15.96 6.60
N TYR A 102 -8.99 16.38 7.57
CA TYR A 102 -7.80 17.19 7.32
C TYR A 102 -6.64 16.76 8.24
N PRO A 103 -5.39 17.04 7.85
CA PRO A 103 -4.27 17.00 8.79
C PRO A 103 -4.49 17.99 9.93
N MET A 104 -4.21 17.55 11.16
CA MET A 104 -4.43 18.32 12.37
C MET A 104 -3.22 18.17 13.29
N VAL A 105 -2.84 19.25 13.97
CA VAL A 105 -1.76 19.27 14.96
C VAL A 105 -2.30 19.78 16.29
N ARG A 106 -1.92 19.15 17.40
CA ARG A 106 -2.31 19.58 18.75
C ARG A 106 -1.78 20.99 19.02
N VAL A 107 -2.62 21.88 19.58
CA VAL A 107 -2.31 23.31 19.72
C VAL A 107 -0.99 23.58 20.44
N ASP A 108 -0.75 22.92 21.58
CA ASP A 108 0.47 23.17 22.35
C ASP A 108 1.72 22.59 21.67
N TRP A 109 1.57 21.50 20.89
CA TRP A 109 2.65 21.02 20.03
C TRP A 109 3.02 22.13 19.06
N MET A 110 2.05 22.60 18.27
CA MET A 110 2.26 23.60 17.21
C MET A 110 3.02 24.85 17.68
N ARG A 111 2.87 25.23 18.95
CA ARG A 111 3.54 26.39 19.55
C ARG A 111 4.94 26.10 20.08
N LYS A 112 5.16 24.92 20.67
CA LYS A 112 6.33 24.66 21.54
C LYS A 112 7.20 23.49 21.13
N GLY A 113 6.91 22.79 20.05
CA GLY A 113 7.82 21.73 19.67
C GLY A 113 7.63 20.44 20.47
N HIS A 114 8.73 19.70 20.49
CA HIS A 114 9.04 18.66 21.46
C HIS A 114 9.08 19.15 22.93
N GLN A 115 9.06 20.47 23.18
CA GLN A 115 9.00 21.07 24.53
C GLN A 115 7.55 21.33 24.99
N SER A 116 6.56 20.89 24.23
CA SER A 116 5.15 20.99 24.59
C SER A 116 4.79 20.16 25.82
N ASP A 117 3.80 20.65 26.57
CA ASP A 117 3.27 19.99 27.75
C ASP A 117 2.53 18.70 27.35
N THR A 118 3.00 17.56 27.88
CA THR A 118 2.46 16.24 27.56
C THR A 118 1.21 15.91 28.38
N SER A 119 0.97 16.59 29.50
CA SER A 119 -0.21 16.38 30.35
C SER A 119 -1.52 16.79 29.67
N GLN A 120 -1.45 17.71 28.70
CA GLN A 120 -2.60 18.20 27.93
C GLN A 120 -3.05 17.24 26.81
N ARG A 121 -2.41 16.08 26.63
CA ARG A 121 -2.83 15.09 25.61
C ARG A 121 -4.20 14.51 26.00
N GLY A 122 -5.17 14.61 25.08
CA GLY A 122 -6.54 14.13 25.30
C GLY A 122 -7.59 15.25 25.48
N ASP A 123 -7.16 16.51 25.49
CA ASP A 123 -8.05 17.68 25.61
C ASP A 123 -8.83 18.04 24.31
N ASN A 124 -8.60 17.29 23.23
CA ASN A 124 -9.20 17.43 21.91
C ASN A 124 -9.02 18.80 21.23
N ARG A 125 -8.00 19.59 21.60
CA ARG A 125 -7.73 20.88 20.93
C ARG A 125 -6.69 20.72 19.82
N PHE A 126 -7.13 20.93 18.58
CA PHE A 126 -6.30 20.81 17.39
C PHE A 126 -6.42 22.02 16.46
N VAL A 127 -5.34 22.31 15.74
CA VAL A 127 -5.28 23.28 14.64
C VAL A 127 -5.17 22.52 13.32
N ARG A 128 -5.93 22.95 12.31
CA ARG A 128 -5.83 22.43 10.96
C ARG A 128 -4.58 22.98 10.29
N VAL A 129 -3.82 22.11 9.63
CA VAL A 129 -2.61 22.46 8.88
C VAL A 129 -2.71 22.00 7.42
N SER A 130 -1.79 22.48 6.57
CA SER A 130 -1.65 21.94 5.21
C SER A 130 -1.00 20.55 5.23
N TRP A 131 -1.06 19.83 4.11
CA TRP A 131 -0.33 18.57 3.97
C TRP A 131 1.18 18.77 3.99
N ASP A 132 1.67 19.82 3.34
CA ASP A 132 3.10 20.13 3.29
C ASP A 132 3.64 20.41 4.71
N GLU A 133 2.92 21.23 5.48
CA GLU A 133 3.29 21.55 6.86
C GLU A 133 3.26 20.31 7.77
N ALA A 134 2.25 19.45 7.62
CA ALA A 134 2.18 18.20 8.38
C ALA A 134 3.34 17.25 8.06
N LEU A 135 3.73 17.15 6.79
CA LEU A 135 4.84 16.29 6.35
C LEU A 135 6.20 16.86 6.78
N ASP A 136 6.38 18.18 6.74
CA ASP A 136 7.59 18.86 7.23
C ASP A 136 7.77 18.63 8.73
N LEU A 137 6.72 18.82 9.53
CA LEU A 137 6.75 18.55 10.97
C LEU A 137 7.08 17.09 11.26
N PHE A 138 6.49 16.16 10.50
CA PHE A 138 6.79 14.73 10.63
C PHE A 138 8.25 14.42 10.33
N TYR A 139 8.79 14.95 9.22
CA TYR A 139 10.19 14.77 8.84
C TYR A 139 11.16 15.37 9.88
N GLN A 140 10.90 16.59 10.35
CA GLN A 140 11.75 17.25 11.35
C GLN A 140 11.85 16.44 12.65
N GLU A 141 10.74 15.85 13.11
CA GLU A 141 10.76 15.02 14.31
C GLU A 141 11.45 13.67 14.09
N LEU A 142 11.29 13.05 12.93
CA LEU A 142 12.06 11.86 12.57
C LEU A 142 13.57 12.16 12.58
N GLU A 143 13.98 13.26 11.98
CA GLU A 143 15.38 13.68 11.91
C GLU A 143 15.94 14.01 13.29
N ARG A 144 15.17 14.73 14.12
CA ARG A 144 15.56 15.05 15.51
C ARG A 144 15.77 13.79 16.33
N VAL A 145 14.82 12.85 16.29
CA VAL A 145 14.88 11.61 17.09
C VAL A 145 16.06 10.75 16.66
N GLN A 146 16.25 10.55 15.35
CA GLN A 146 17.35 9.77 14.81
C GLN A 146 18.72 10.38 15.16
N LYS A 147 18.88 11.70 15.02
CA LYS A 147 20.16 12.37 15.34
C LYS A 147 20.47 12.43 16.84
N THR A 148 19.45 12.62 17.68
CA THR A 148 19.66 12.87 19.11
C THR A 148 19.76 11.59 19.92
N TYR A 149 18.94 10.58 19.60
CA TYR A 149 18.82 9.36 20.40
C TYR A 149 19.15 8.09 19.61
N GLY A 150 19.27 8.18 18.29
CA GLY A 150 19.48 7.04 17.43
C GLY A 150 18.22 6.19 17.20
N PRO A 151 18.36 5.06 16.49
CA PRO A 151 17.23 4.29 15.99
C PRO A 151 16.49 3.49 17.07
N SER A 152 17.09 3.28 18.24
CA SER A 152 16.45 2.61 19.38
C SER A 152 15.30 3.42 19.98
N ALA A 153 15.26 4.73 19.76
CA ALA A 153 14.24 5.64 20.28
C ALA A 153 13.00 5.77 19.38
N LEU A 154 12.97 5.10 18.21
CA LEU A 154 11.86 5.14 17.28
C LEU A 154 11.18 3.77 17.20
N LEU A 155 9.95 3.67 17.71
CA LEU A 155 9.13 2.46 17.61
C LEU A 155 8.15 2.58 16.45
N THR A 156 8.20 1.61 15.53
CA THR A 156 7.20 1.49 14.45
C THR A 156 6.30 0.30 14.72
N ALA A 157 5.01 0.57 14.92
CA ALA A 157 4.00 -0.45 15.18
C ALA A 157 2.73 -0.16 14.37
N SER A 158 2.02 -1.23 14.02
CA SER A 158 0.72 -1.18 13.35
C SER A 158 -0.10 -2.40 13.77
N GLY A 159 -1.42 -2.30 13.67
CA GLY A 159 -2.38 -3.32 14.10
C GLY A 159 -3.27 -3.82 12.96
N TRP A 160 -4.52 -4.16 13.30
CA TRP A 160 -5.55 -4.55 12.33
C TRP A 160 -5.89 -3.38 11.39
N GLN A 161 -5.18 -3.34 10.27
CA GLN A 161 -5.40 -2.46 9.12
C GLN A 161 -6.44 -3.05 8.16
N SER A 162 -6.79 -2.36 7.08
CA SER A 162 -7.65 -2.91 6.02
C SER A 162 -6.94 -3.99 5.18
N THR A 163 -7.72 -4.86 4.53
CA THR A 163 -7.20 -5.87 3.60
C THR A 163 -6.65 -5.24 2.33
N GLY A 164 -5.55 -5.78 1.81
CA GLY A 164 -4.97 -5.34 0.54
C GLY A 164 -3.47 -5.59 0.47
N MET A 165 -2.98 -6.00 -0.71
CA MET A 165 -1.54 -6.24 -0.88
C MET A 165 -0.74 -4.97 -1.12
N PHE A 166 -1.33 -4.01 -1.86
CA PHE A 166 -0.66 -2.76 -2.21
C PHE A 166 -0.82 -1.71 -1.10
N HIS A 167 -2.06 -1.39 -0.71
CA HIS A 167 -2.38 -0.46 0.38
C HIS A 167 -2.25 -1.13 1.76
N ASN A 168 -1.07 -1.69 2.04
CA ASN A 168 -0.71 -2.29 3.31
C ASN A 168 -0.01 -1.22 4.17
N ALA A 169 -0.75 -0.57 5.08
CA ALA A 169 -0.27 0.51 5.92
C ALA A 169 0.97 0.12 6.76
N SER A 170 0.99 -1.06 7.37
CA SER A 170 2.14 -1.57 8.13
C SER A 170 3.41 -1.65 7.28
N GLY A 171 3.29 -2.23 6.08
CA GLY A 171 4.39 -2.37 5.14
C GLY A 171 4.84 -1.04 4.56
N MET A 172 3.91 -0.14 4.24
CA MET A 172 4.22 1.21 3.75
C MET A 172 4.90 2.06 4.82
N LEU A 173 4.43 2.02 6.07
CA LEU A 173 5.07 2.70 7.20
C LEU A 173 6.49 2.19 7.42
N ALA A 174 6.67 0.88 7.50
CA ALA A 174 7.99 0.29 7.70
C ALA A 174 8.97 0.69 6.59
N ARG A 175 8.51 0.69 5.33
CA ARG A 175 9.32 1.14 4.18
C ARG A 175 9.66 2.64 4.27
N ALA A 176 8.68 3.49 4.56
CA ALA A 176 8.89 4.93 4.67
C ALA A 176 9.92 5.27 5.76
N ILE A 177 9.81 4.63 6.94
CA ILE A 177 10.77 4.84 8.03
C ILE A 177 12.15 4.28 7.66
N ALA A 178 12.23 3.11 7.02
CA ALA A 178 13.50 2.51 6.58
C ALA A 178 14.27 3.37 5.56
N LEU A 179 13.56 4.20 4.76
CA LEU A 179 14.19 5.17 3.86
C LEU A 179 14.83 6.34 4.63
N HIS A 180 14.29 6.72 5.78
CA HIS A 180 14.84 7.77 6.63
C HIS A 180 15.94 7.24 7.57
N GLY A 181 15.76 6.07 8.19
CA GLY A 181 16.68 5.52 9.18
C GLY A 181 16.23 4.17 9.72
N ASN A 182 16.79 3.77 10.85
CA ASN A 182 16.46 2.49 11.49
C ASN A 182 15.42 2.69 12.61
N SER A 183 14.63 1.66 12.92
CA SER A 183 13.62 1.71 13.99
C SER A 183 13.53 0.39 14.74
N VAL A 184 12.93 0.42 15.92
CA VAL A 184 12.57 -0.77 16.69
C VAL A 184 11.20 -1.28 16.22
N SER A 185 11.12 -2.59 16.05
CA SER A 185 9.87 -3.30 15.76
C SER A 185 9.11 -3.65 17.04
N THR A 186 7.80 -3.92 16.94
CA THR A 186 6.97 -4.37 18.07
C THR A 186 7.55 -5.59 18.80
N GLY A 187 8.36 -6.42 18.13
CA GLY A 187 9.06 -7.57 18.75
C GLY A 187 10.38 -7.22 19.43
N GLY A 188 10.69 -5.94 19.65
CA GLY A 188 11.94 -5.46 20.26
C GLY A 188 13.18 -5.58 19.37
N ARG A 189 13.04 -6.05 18.13
CA ARG A 189 14.16 -6.17 17.18
C ARG A 189 14.41 -4.87 16.45
N LEU A 190 15.67 -4.45 16.38
CA LEU A 190 16.12 -3.33 15.56
C LEU A 190 16.05 -3.72 14.08
N PHE A 191 15.31 -2.96 13.29
CA PHE A 191 15.36 -3.05 11.83
C PHE A 191 16.54 -2.21 11.33
N ASP A 192 17.65 -2.88 11.00
CA ASP A 192 18.77 -2.29 10.25
C ASP A 192 18.60 -2.58 8.75
N ARG A 193 18.88 -1.59 7.90
CA ARG A 193 18.92 -1.70 6.43
C ARG A 193 19.78 -2.86 5.93
N ARG A 194 20.74 -3.33 6.75
CA ARG A 194 21.64 -4.46 6.47
C ARG A 194 21.09 -5.85 6.83
N GLY A 195 19.85 -5.94 7.34
CA GLY A 195 19.34 -7.13 8.02
C GLY A 195 18.25 -7.94 7.30
N ALA A 196 18.01 -7.75 6.00
CA ALA A 196 17.04 -8.57 5.26
C ALA A 196 17.50 -10.03 5.02
N SER A 197 18.74 -10.39 5.39
CA SER A 197 19.31 -11.72 5.15
C SER A 197 19.69 -12.53 6.40
N ASP A 198 19.57 -12.00 7.62
CA ASP A 198 20.06 -12.70 8.83
C ASP A 198 18.93 -13.33 9.68
N SER A 199 17.73 -13.47 9.12
CA SER A 199 16.57 -14.05 9.83
C SER A 199 16.62 -15.58 9.99
N ALA A 200 17.64 -16.25 9.43
CA ALA A 200 17.82 -17.70 9.55
C ALA A 200 18.86 -18.14 10.59
N ALA A 201 19.69 -17.23 11.14
CA ALA A 201 20.92 -17.65 11.82
C ALA A 201 21.04 -17.33 13.31
N ARG A 202 20.11 -16.61 13.97
CA ARG A 202 20.32 -16.23 15.38
C ARG A 202 19.14 -16.51 16.30
N GLY A 203 19.27 -17.64 17.00
CA GLY A 203 19.04 -17.72 18.45
C GLY A 203 17.60 -17.85 18.92
N ARG A 204 17.19 -19.10 19.18
CA ARG A 204 16.14 -19.43 20.15
C ARG A 204 16.48 -18.74 21.48
N PHE A 205 15.70 -17.76 21.90
CA PHE A 205 15.65 -17.39 23.31
C PHE A 205 14.73 -18.39 24.01
N ASN A 206 15.36 -19.40 24.61
CA ASN A 206 14.74 -20.23 25.63
C ASN A 206 14.90 -19.47 26.95
N GLY A 207 13.79 -19.15 27.61
CA GLY A 207 13.78 -18.38 28.85
C GLY A 207 12.59 -18.79 29.69
N SER A 208 12.72 -19.92 30.36
CA SER A 208 11.95 -20.30 31.55
C SER A 208 12.38 -19.43 32.73
N VAL A 209 11.46 -18.64 33.28
CA VAL A 209 11.20 -18.46 34.72
C VAL A 209 9.70 -18.25 34.88
#